data_AF-A0A6L9Y737-F1
#
_entry.id   AF-A0A6L9Y737-F1
#
_cell.length_a   1.000
_cell.length_b   1.000
_cell.length_c   1.000
_cell.angle_alpha   90.00
_cell.angle_beta   90.00
_cell.angle_gamma   90.00
#
_symmetry.space_group_name_H-M   'P 1'
#
loop_
_entity.id
_entity.type
_entity.pdbx_description
1 polymer ?
#
loop_
_entity_poly.entity_id
_entity_poly.type
_entity_poly.pdbx_seq_one_letter_code
_entity_poly.pdbx_strand_id
1 'polypeptide(L)'
;MNTEQLKLLRDYAKSADSDKTWSSLSKFLSLVNPQDIMAICDELLLLRAGNSKTPSIRPSKQALEQLLQAEVLVPSCDKIKNGYAIRYAGFSFDATKEGPTEGVLWTAQEKYIYELRQQGRLISFIQQLEHQAAIPTWHLTVEVGKRKNYEGTLIFRYIREDHAKIQQLSFFP
;
A
#
# COMPACT_ATOMS: atom_id res chain seq x y z
N MET A 1 24.34 -0.63 -15.34
CA MET A 1 25.50 -1.46 -14.94
C MET A 1 26.12 -2.25 -16.11
N ASN A 2 27.45 -2.27 -16.19
CA ASN A 2 28.23 -3.07 -17.13
C ASN A 2 28.60 -4.47 -16.53
N THR A 3 29.19 -5.33 -17.35
CA THR A 3 29.52 -6.73 -16.99
C THR A 3 30.45 -6.85 -15.78
N GLU A 4 31.43 -5.94 -15.65
CA GLU A 4 32.38 -5.93 -14.53
C GLU A 4 31.69 -5.52 -13.22
N GLN A 5 30.80 -4.52 -13.26
CA GLN A 5 29.99 -4.10 -12.11
C GLN A 5 29.04 -5.21 -11.66
N LEU A 6 28.43 -5.95 -12.59
CA LEU A 6 27.54 -7.08 -12.28
C LEU A 6 28.31 -8.26 -11.66
N LYS A 7 29.51 -8.55 -12.14
CA LYS A 7 30.39 -9.58 -11.59
C LYS A 7 30.79 -9.23 -10.16
N LEU A 8 31.22 -8.00 -9.93
CA LEU A 8 31.52 -7.47 -8.60
C LEU A 8 30.30 -7.60 -7.67
N LEU A 9 29.11 -7.17 -8.08
CA LEU A 9 27.88 -7.31 -7.29
C LEU A 9 27.60 -8.77 -6.88
N ARG A 10 27.75 -9.73 -7.81
CA ARG A 10 27.54 -11.17 -7.54
C ARG A 10 28.57 -11.74 -6.58
N ASP A 11 29.84 -11.38 -6.75
CA ASP A 11 30.91 -11.82 -5.87
C ASP A 11 30.72 -11.24 -4.44
N TYR A 12 30.24 -10.01 -4.34
CA TYR A 12 29.89 -9.40 -3.05
C TYR A 12 28.71 -10.07 -2.37
N ALA A 13 27.62 -10.36 -3.10
CA ALA A 13 26.46 -11.05 -2.56
C ALA A 13 26.83 -12.43 -1.96
N LYS A 14 27.77 -13.16 -2.58
CA LYS A 14 28.28 -14.44 -2.05
C LYS A 14 29.14 -14.29 -0.79
N SER A 15 29.80 -13.14 -0.62
CA SER A 15 30.67 -12.86 0.52
C SER A 15 29.97 -12.16 1.69
N ALA A 16 28.73 -11.70 1.49
CA ALA A 16 27.95 -10.92 2.46
C ALA A 16 27.68 -11.67 3.78
N ASP A 17 27.66 -13.01 3.75
CA ASP A 17 27.53 -13.86 4.94
C ASP A 17 28.84 -14.00 5.75
N SER A 18 29.94 -13.39 5.28
CA SER A 18 31.23 -13.37 5.98
C SER A 18 31.61 -11.93 6.38
N ASP A 19 31.96 -11.75 7.66
CA ASP A 19 32.09 -10.47 8.38
C ASP A 19 33.22 -9.50 7.92
N LYS A 20 33.70 -9.61 6.67
CA LYS A 20 34.82 -8.82 6.11
C LYS A 20 34.43 -7.99 4.89
N THR A 21 33.34 -7.24 4.96
CA THR A 21 32.66 -6.67 3.78
C THR A 21 32.85 -5.16 3.54
N TRP A 22 33.33 -4.37 4.50
CA TRP A 22 33.32 -2.90 4.39
C TRP A 22 34.24 -2.28 3.32
N SER A 23 35.50 -2.73 3.19
CA SER A 23 36.44 -2.21 2.19
C SER A 23 36.02 -2.57 0.76
N SER A 24 35.45 -3.76 0.62
CA SER A 24 34.88 -4.31 -0.60
C SER A 24 33.62 -3.56 -1.05
N LEU A 25 32.71 -3.26 -0.12
CA LEU A 25 31.50 -2.47 -0.39
C LEU A 25 31.85 -1.03 -0.83
N SER A 26 32.84 -0.42 -0.18
CA SER A 26 33.32 0.93 -0.55
C SER A 26 33.88 0.99 -1.97
N LYS A 27 34.54 -0.08 -2.45
CA LYS A 27 35.09 -0.17 -3.81
C LYS A 27 34.00 -0.39 -4.86
N PHE A 28 32.93 -1.09 -4.51
CA PHE A 28 31.75 -1.22 -5.37
C PHE A 28 31.03 0.12 -5.53
N LEU A 29 30.74 0.78 -4.40
CA LEU A 29 30.03 2.05 -4.37
C LEU A 29 30.79 3.18 -5.09
N SER A 30 32.13 3.11 -5.15
CA SER A 30 32.93 4.08 -5.90
C SER A 30 32.97 3.85 -7.41
N LEU A 31 32.60 2.66 -7.89
CA LEU A 31 32.63 2.27 -9.31
C LEU A 31 31.24 2.27 -9.96
N VAL A 32 30.18 2.38 -9.18
CA VAL A 32 28.79 2.32 -9.65
C VAL A 32 28.14 3.68 -9.53
N ASN A 33 27.37 4.06 -10.55
CA ASN A 33 26.58 5.29 -10.52
C ASN A 33 25.56 5.20 -9.36
N PRO A 34 25.51 6.18 -8.44
CA PRO A 34 24.51 6.21 -7.36
C PRO A 34 23.07 6.05 -7.84
N GLN A 35 22.73 6.56 -9.04
CA GLN A 35 21.40 6.40 -9.63
C GLN A 35 21.08 4.95 -9.99
N ASP A 36 22.05 4.18 -10.50
CA ASP A 36 21.87 2.75 -10.79
C ASP A 36 21.62 1.96 -9.49
N ILE A 37 22.29 2.34 -8.39
CA ILE A 37 22.09 1.73 -7.07
C ILE A 37 20.68 2.03 -6.56
N MET A 38 20.25 3.28 -6.65
CA MET A 38 18.89 3.66 -6.26
C MET A 38 17.84 2.88 -7.06
N ALA A 39 17.99 2.76 -8.38
CA ALA A 39 17.09 2.00 -9.22
C ALA A 39 17.04 0.50 -8.85
N ILE A 40 18.17 -0.12 -8.52
CA ILE A 40 18.23 -1.51 -8.05
C ILE A 40 17.58 -1.65 -6.67
N CYS A 41 17.81 -0.71 -5.75
CA CYS A 41 17.16 -0.71 -4.45
C CYS A 41 15.63 -0.56 -4.60
N ASP A 42 15.17 0.32 -5.49
CA ASP A 42 13.75 0.49 -5.79
C ASP A 42 13.15 -0.79 -6.40
N GLU A 43 13.80 -1.40 -7.39
CA GLU A 43 13.39 -2.71 -7.94
C GLU A 43 13.36 -3.81 -6.88
N LEU A 44 14.36 -3.89 -6.00
CA LEU A 44 14.41 -4.86 -4.91
C LEU A 44 13.33 -4.62 -3.86
N LEU A 45 13.03 -3.35 -3.55
CA LEU A 45 11.93 -2.97 -2.67
C LEU A 45 10.58 -3.31 -3.29
N LEU A 46 10.42 -3.13 -4.61
CA LEU A 46 9.25 -3.57 -5.36
C LEU A 46 9.11 -5.09 -5.35
N LEU A 47 10.19 -5.83 -5.63
CA LEU A 47 10.25 -7.30 -5.54
C LEU A 47 9.89 -7.81 -4.15
N ARG A 48 10.44 -7.18 -3.11
CA ARG A 48 10.13 -7.51 -1.70
C ARG A 48 8.68 -7.18 -1.37
N ALA A 49 8.14 -6.06 -1.85
CA ALA A 49 6.74 -5.71 -1.71
C ALA A 49 5.81 -6.69 -2.44
N GLY A 50 6.25 -7.28 -3.57
CA GLY A 50 5.54 -8.37 -4.25
C GLY A 50 5.56 -9.68 -3.46
N ASN A 51 6.66 -9.93 -2.74
CA ASN A 51 6.80 -11.09 -1.86
C ASN A 51 6.10 -10.94 -0.50
N SER A 52 5.73 -9.72 -0.09
CA SER A 52 4.94 -9.49 1.13
C SER A 52 3.56 -10.14 1.00
N LYS A 53 3.29 -11.17 1.81
CA LYS A 53 2.04 -11.96 1.75
C LYS A 53 0.79 -11.11 2.02
N THR A 54 0.90 -10.07 2.84
CA THR A 54 -0.20 -9.20 3.27
C THR A 54 0.18 -7.73 2.97
N PRO A 55 -0.74 -6.89 2.46
CA PRO A 55 -0.47 -5.46 2.31
C PRO A 55 -0.26 -4.78 3.67
N SER A 56 0.54 -3.72 3.69
CA SER A 56 0.71 -2.90 4.90
C SER A 56 -0.54 -2.03 5.12
N ILE A 57 -0.97 -1.89 6.38
CA ILE A 57 -2.04 -0.96 6.79
C ILE A 57 -1.57 0.50 6.76
N ARG A 58 -0.26 0.75 6.83
CA ARG A 58 0.29 2.09 7.01
C ARG A 58 -0.14 3.08 5.91
N PRO A 59 -0.08 2.76 4.61
CA PRO A 59 -0.47 3.69 3.56
C PRO A 59 -1.94 4.11 3.64
N SER A 60 -2.87 3.16 3.83
CA SER A 60 -4.30 3.47 3.96
C SER A 60 -4.60 4.29 5.21
N LYS A 61 -3.90 4.01 6.33
CA LYS A 61 -4.09 4.76 7.57
C LYS A 61 -3.61 6.21 7.41
N GLN A 62 -2.41 6.41 6.86
CA GLN A 62 -1.85 7.74 6.65
C GLN A 62 -2.70 8.59 5.70
N ALA A 63 -3.17 8.00 4.60
CA ALA A 63 -4.06 8.70 3.66
C ALA A 63 -5.36 9.17 4.34
N LEU A 64 -5.98 8.32 5.17
CA LEU A 64 -7.18 8.71 5.90
C LEU A 64 -6.92 9.78 6.95
N GLU A 65 -5.86 9.64 7.74
CA GLU A 65 -5.51 10.63 8.77
C GLU A 65 -5.21 12.00 8.16
N GLN A 66 -4.56 12.05 7.00
CA GLN A 66 -4.28 13.29 6.27
C GLN A 66 -5.54 13.97 5.75
N LEU A 67 -6.47 13.20 5.17
CA LEU A 67 -7.71 13.75 4.60
C LEU A 67 -8.74 14.12 5.68
N LEU A 68 -8.85 13.32 6.75
CA LEU A 68 -9.76 13.58 7.86
C LEU A 68 -9.20 14.59 8.87
N GLN A 69 -7.89 14.86 8.83
CA GLN A 69 -7.17 15.67 9.82
C GLN A 69 -7.42 15.20 11.27
N ALA A 70 -7.54 13.89 11.44
CA ALA A 70 -7.87 13.26 12.72
C ALA A 70 -7.20 11.89 12.80
N GLU A 71 -6.94 11.42 14.03
CA GLU A 71 -6.46 10.06 14.26
C GLU A 71 -7.52 9.04 13.84
N VAL A 72 -7.07 8.00 13.14
CA VAL A 72 -7.94 6.93 12.66
C VAL A 72 -7.64 5.65 13.43
N LEU A 73 -8.71 4.99 13.88
CA LEU A 73 -8.63 3.70 14.57
C LEU A 73 -7.93 2.64 13.72
N VAL A 74 -7.30 1.68 14.39
CA VAL A 74 -6.63 0.56 13.72
C VAL A 74 -7.68 -0.28 12.98
N PRO A 75 -7.53 -0.49 11.65
CA PRO A 75 -8.48 -1.27 10.86
C PRO A 75 -8.29 -2.78 11.07
N SER A 76 -9.29 -3.57 10.67
CA SER A 76 -9.08 -5.01 10.44
C SER A 76 -8.42 -5.23 9.07
N CYS A 77 -7.72 -6.36 8.91
CA CYS A 77 -7.12 -6.75 7.63
C CYS A 77 -7.47 -8.21 7.34
N ASP A 78 -8.46 -8.42 6.48
CA ASP A 78 -9.01 -9.74 6.19
C ASP A 78 -8.45 -10.29 4.87
N LYS A 79 -8.17 -11.58 4.84
CA LYS A 79 -7.86 -12.28 3.59
C LYS A 79 -9.16 -12.48 2.79
N ILE A 80 -9.14 -12.12 1.51
CA ILE A 80 -10.23 -12.33 0.56
C ILE A 80 -9.78 -13.23 -0.60
N LYS A 81 -10.72 -13.68 -1.44
CA LYS A 81 -10.46 -14.66 -2.53
C LYS A 81 -9.24 -14.32 -3.39
N ASN A 82 -9.05 -13.05 -3.74
CA ASN A 82 -8.01 -12.58 -4.67
C ASN A 82 -7.02 -11.60 -4.02
N GLY A 83 -6.93 -11.53 -2.69
CA GLY A 83 -6.07 -10.54 -2.03
C GLY A 83 -6.46 -10.29 -0.58
N TYR A 84 -6.46 -9.01 -0.18
CA TYR A 84 -6.78 -8.58 1.18
C TYR A 84 -7.72 -7.38 1.19
N ALA A 85 -8.52 -7.27 2.23
CA ALA A 85 -9.39 -6.13 2.50
C ALA A 85 -9.02 -5.52 3.86
N ILE A 86 -8.55 -4.28 3.85
CA ILE A 86 -8.34 -3.50 5.06
C ILE A 86 -9.62 -2.70 5.33
N ARG A 87 -10.28 -2.94 6.47
CA ARG A 87 -11.59 -2.36 6.80
C ARG A 87 -11.48 -1.43 7.99
N TYR A 88 -11.85 -0.18 7.78
CA TYR A 88 -11.95 0.80 8.84
C TYR A 88 -13.33 0.74 9.46
N ALA A 89 -13.37 0.38 10.74
CA ALA A 89 -14.61 0.21 11.50
C ALA A 89 -15.44 1.50 11.50
N GLY A 90 -16.75 1.32 11.40
CA GLY A 90 -17.75 2.38 11.46
C GLY A 90 -19.07 1.88 10.87
N PHE A 91 -20.17 2.53 11.25
CA PHE A 91 -21.50 2.25 10.74
C PHE A 91 -21.59 2.63 9.27
N SER A 92 -21.79 1.63 8.42
CA SER A 92 -22.03 1.86 7.00
C SER A 92 -23.25 2.79 6.77
N PHE A 93 -23.14 3.63 5.76
CA PHE A 93 -24.18 4.59 5.36
C PHE A 93 -25.35 3.90 4.65
N ASP A 94 -26.53 4.50 4.78
CA ASP A 94 -27.77 4.10 4.13
C ASP A 94 -28.39 5.30 3.46
N ALA A 95 -28.46 5.29 2.13
CA ALA A 95 -29.03 6.38 1.35
C ALA A 95 -30.53 6.61 1.63
N THR A 96 -31.19 5.65 2.30
CA THR A 96 -32.62 5.74 2.66
C THR A 96 -32.86 6.36 4.03
N LYS A 97 -31.81 6.66 4.82
CA LYS A 97 -31.96 7.29 6.13
C LYS A 97 -31.22 8.62 6.20
N GLU A 98 -31.87 9.63 6.76
CA GLU A 98 -31.31 10.99 6.93
C GLU A 98 -30.19 11.08 7.98
N GLY A 99 -30.02 10.04 8.80
CA GLY A 99 -29.09 10.08 9.92
C GLY A 99 -28.82 8.73 10.58
N PRO A 100 -28.12 8.74 11.73
CA PRO A 100 -27.96 7.56 12.56
C PRO A 100 -29.33 7.02 12.98
N THR A 101 -29.39 5.72 13.25
CA THR A 101 -30.55 5.16 13.97
C THR A 101 -30.61 5.81 15.35
N GLU A 102 -31.83 6.08 15.84
CA GLU A 102 -32.05 6.67 17.16
C GLU A 102 -31.24 5.94 18.25
N GLY A 103 -30.50 6.70 19.06
CA GLY A 103 -29.60 6.16 20.09
C GLY A 103 -28.18 5.81 19.63
N VAL A 104 -27.83 5.96 18.35
CA VAL A 104 -26.47 5.70 17.83
C VAL A 104 -25.77 7.03 17.50
N LEU A 105 -24.54 7.23 17.98
CA LEU A 105 -23.71 8.38 17.60
C LEU A 105 -22.84 8.04 16.39
N TRP A 106 -22.76 8.96 15.42
CA TRP A 106 -21.83 8.82 14.31
C TRP A 106 -20.40 9.15 14.70
N THR A 107 -19.46 8.33 14.23
CA THR A 107 -18.02 8.62 14.32
C THR A 107 -17.65 9.82 13.43
N ALA A 108 -16.49 10.43 13.67
CA ALA A 108 -15.98 11.52 12.83
C ALA A 108 -15.83 11.09 11.36
N GLN A 109 -15.38 9.85 11.13
CA GLN A 109 -15.28 9.25 9.80
C GLN A 109 -16.65 9.15 9.13
N GLU A 110 -17.69 8.69 9.85
CA GLU A 110 -19.04 8.57 9.30
C GLU A 110 -19.64 9.92 8.92
N LYS A 111 -19.50 10.93 9.78
CA LYS A 111 -19.95 12.30 9.50
C LYS A 111 -19.29 12.85 8.24
N TYR A 112 -17.98 12.68 8.12
CA TYR A 112 -17.23 13.17 6.97
C TYR A 112 -17.66 12.50 5.65
N ILE A 113 -17.82 11.18 5.65
CA ILE A 113 -18.31 10.43 4.48
C ILE A 113 -19.74 10.84 4.12
N TYR A 114 -20.59 11.11 5.10
CA TYR A 114 -21.93 11.64 4.88
C TYR A 114 -21.90 13.01 4.20
N GLU A 115 -21.11 13.94 4.73
CA GLU A 115 -20.96 15.29 4.15
C GLU A 115 -20.45 15.24 2.72
N LEU A 116 -19.43 14.41 2.44
CA LEU A 116 -18.91 14.22 1.08
C LEU A 116 -19.97 13.71 0.11
N ARG A 117 -20.90 12.86 0.57
CA ARG A 117 -22.02 12.38 -0.26
C ARG A 117 -23.01 13.50 -0.56
N GLN A 118 -23.40 14.27 0.46
CA GLN A 118 -24.33 15.40 0.29
C GLN A 118 -23.76 16.46 -0.67
N GLN A 119 -22.44 16.63 -0.67
CA GLN A 119 -21.73 17.54 -1.56
C GLN A 119 -21.41 16.95 -2.94
N GLY A 120 -21.74 15.68 -3.22
CA GLY A 120 -21.39 15.01 -4.49
C GLY A 120 -19.89 14.77 -4.69
N ARG A 121 -19.08 14.85 -3.63
CA ARG A 121 -17.60 14.77 -3.65
C ARG A 121 -17.04 13.41 -3.27
N LEU A 122 -17.90 12.42 -3.02
CA LEU A 122 -17.47 11.09 -2.58
C LEU A 122 -16.53 10.42 -3.60
N ILE A 123 -16.84 10.53 -4.89
CA ILE A 123 -16.05 9.89 -5.94
C ILE A 123 -14.64 10.47 -5.99
N SER A 124 -14.49 11.80 -5.93
CA SER A 124 -13.17 12.44 -5.92
C SER A 124 -12.37 12.10 -4.66
N PHE A 125 -13.04 11.97 -3.51
CA PHE A 125 -12.41 11.51 -2.27
C PHE A 125 -11.90 10.06 -2.38
N ILE A 126 -12.69 9.15 -2.95
CA ILE A 126 -12.27 7.75 -3.19
C ILE A 126 -11.03 7.72 -4.09
N GLN A 127 -11.03 8.48 -5.18
CA GLN A 127 -9.88 8.56 -6.09
C GLN A 127 -8.62 9.10 -5.42
N GLN A 128 -8.77 10.08 -4.52
CA GLN A 128 -7.65 10.59 -3.72
C GLN A 128 -7.09 9.51 -2.78
N LEU A 129 -7.95 8.75 -2.12
CA LEU A 129 -7.53 7.62 -1.27
C LEU A 129 -6.81 6.54 -2.08
N GLU A 130 -7.32 6.18 -3.25
CA GLU A 130 -6.69 5.19 -4.14
C GLU A 130 -5.30 5.65 -4.59
N HIS A 131 -5.12 6.94 -4.86
CA HIS A 131 -3.82 7.50 -5.23
C HIS A 131 -2.84 7.52 -4.05
N GLN A 132 -3.28 7.99 -2.88
CA GLN A 132 -2.39 8.18 -1.72
C GLN A 132 -2.05 6.87 -0.99
N ALA A 133 -2.95 5.88 -1.02
CA ALA A 133 -2.76 4.61 -0.32
C ALA A 133 -2.23 3.48 -1.24
N ALA A 134 -1.81 3.81 -2.47
CA ALA A 134 -1.30 2.86 -3.44
C ALA A 134 -0.07 2.11 -2.90
N ILE A 135 -0.04 0.79 -3.12
CA ILE A 135 1.14 -0.04 -2.86
C ILE A 135 1.59 -0.59 -4.22
N PRO A 136 2.84 -0.35 -4.67
CA PRO A 136 3.25 -0.61 -6.04
C PRO A 136 3.00 -2.02 -6.60
N THR A 137 2.87 -3.04 -5.75
CA THR A 137 2.64 -4.44 -6.14
C THR A 137 1.22 -4.92 -5.95
N TRP A 138 0.31 -4.02 -5.58
CA TRP A 138 -1.08 -4.33 -5.32
C TRP A 138 -1.97 -3.40 -6.13
N HIS A 139 -2.95 -3.98 -6.81
CA HIS A 139 -4.05 -3.23 -7.37
C HIS A 139 -4.99 -2.82 -6.22
N LEU A 140 -5.10 -1.52 -5.98
CA LEU A 140 -5.96 -0.95 -4.93
C LEU A 140 -7.29 -0.49 -5.53
N THR A 141 -8.38 -0.88 -4.88
CA THR A 141 -9.71 -0.26 -5.04
C THR A 141 -10.24 0.14 -3.67
N VAL A 142 -10.86 1.31 -3.56
CA VAL A 142 -11.44 1.80 -2.30
C VAL A 142 -12.95 1.83 -2.41
N GLU A 143 -13.60 1.13 -1.48
CA GLU A 143 -15.06 1.02 -1.41
C GLU A 143 -15.57 1.66 -0.12
N VAL A 144 -16.73 2.32 -0.22
CA VAL A 144 -17.48 2.79 0.96
C VAL A 144 -18.53 1.75 1.29
N GLY A 145 -18.53 1.25 2.52
CA GLY A 145 -19.45 0.20 2.95
C GLY A 145 -20.92 0.59 2.80
N LYS A 146 -21.76 -0.38 2.43
CA LYS A 146 -23.23 -0.26 2.37
C LYS A 146 -23.84 -0.97 3.58
N ARG A 147 -24.91 -0.41 4.17
CA ARG A 147 -25.49 -0.86 5.46
C ARG A 147 -25.73 -2.36 5.66
N LYS A 148 -25.95 -3.12 4.58
CA LYS A 148 -26.29 -4.55 4.68
C LYS A 148 -25.19 -5.44 5.27
N ASN A 149 -23.92 -5.01 5.28
CA ASN A 149 -22.80 -5.91 5.57
C ASN A 149 -22.04 -5.64 6.88
N TYR A 150 -22.46 -4.67 7.71
CA TYR A 150 -21.93 -4.38 9.06
C TYR A 150 -20.40 -4.36 9.29
N GLU A 151 -19.56 -4.33 8.25
CA GLU A 151 -18.11 -4.35 8.41
C GLU A 151 -17.43 -3.34 7.50
N GLY A 152 -17.36 -2.10 8.01
CA GLY A 152 -16.46 -1.05 7.56
C GLY A 152 -17.15 0.13 6.86
N THR A 153 -16.78 1.36 7.27
CA THR A 153 -17.18 2.58 6.55
C THR A 153 -16.36 2.74 5.27
N LEU A 154 -15.06 2.41 5.34
CA LEU A 154 -14.15 2.41 4.20
C LEU A 154 -13.41 1.07 4.14
N ILE A 155 -13.31 0.52 2.94
CA ILE A 155 -12.71 -0.77 2.66
C ILE A 155 -11.65 -0.56 1.57
N PHE A 156 -10.39 -0.80 1.90
CA PHE A 156 -9.27 -0.76 0.96
C PHE A 156 -9.00 -2.19 0.50
N ARG A 157 -9.31 -2.48 -0.75
CA ARG A 157 -9.13 -3.81 -1.33
C ARG A 157 -7.85 -3.83 -2.13
N TYR A 158 -6.88 -4.60 -1.65
CA TYR A 158 -5.61 -4.82 -2.31
C TYR A 158 -5.65 -6.20 -2.97
N ILE A 159 -5.70 -6.22 -4.29
CA ILE A 159 -5.68 -7.42 -5.13
C ILE A 159 -4.27 -7.57 -5.67
N ARG A 160 -3.69 -8.77 -5.59
CA ARG A 160 -2.42 -9.01 -6.29
C ARG A 160 -2.70 -9.06 -7.77
N GLU A 161 -1.96 -8.29 -8.55
CA GLU A 161 -1.87 -8.59 -9.98
C GLU A 161 -1.25 -9.98 -10.13
N ASP A 162 -1.78 -10.80 -11.04
CA ASP A 162 -1.18 -12.11 -11.32
C ASP A 162 0.27 -11.90 -11.75
N HIS A 163 1.21 -12.16 -10.83
CA HIS A 163 2.65 -11.97 -11.00
C HIS A 163 3.27 -12.89 -12.07
N ALA A 164 2.46 -13.62 -12.85
CA ALA A 164 2.95 -14.46 -13.93
C ALA A 164 3.61 -13.67 -15.08
N LYS A 165 3.55 -12.33 -15.08
CA LYS A 165 4.14 -11.49 -16.15
C LYS A 165 5.34 -10.63 -15.75
N ILE A 166 5.66 -10.48 -14.47
CA ILE A 166 6.74 -9.59 -14.06
C ILE A 166 7.60 -10.32 -13.04
N GLN A 167 8.84 -10.66 -13.45
CA GLN A 167 10.08 -10.35 -12.72
C GLN A 167 11.21 -11.31 -13.10
N GLN A 168 11.86 -11.04 -14.23
CA GLN A 168 13.32 -11.04 -14.26
C GLN A 168 13.76 -9.62 -13.92
N LEU A 169 14.79 -9.47 -13.09
CA LEU A 169 15.45 -8.17 -12.90
C LEU A 169 15.87 -7.65 -14.27
N SER A 170 15.54 -6.39 -14.58
CA SER A 170 15.89 -5.71 -15.84
C SER A 170 17.38 -5.81 -16.18
N PHE A 171 18.20 -5.98 -15.13
CA PHE A 171 19.66 -5.99 -15.16
C PHE A 171 20.28 -7.37 -15.44
N PHE A 172 19.48 -8.44 -15.52
CA PHE A 172 19.93 -9.78 -15.90
C PHE A 172 19.18 -10.26 -17.15
N PRO A 173 19.68 -9.94 -18.36
CA PRO A 173 19.30 -10.70 -19.55
C PRO A 173 19.76 -12.17 -19.46
#